data_AF-A0A955U4I7-F1
#
_entry.id   AF-A0A955U4I7-F1
#
_cell.length_a   1.000
_cell.length_b   1.000
_cell.length_c   1.000
_cell.angle_alpha   90.00
_cell.angle_beta   90.00
_cell.angle_gamma   90.00
#
_symmetry.space_group_name_H-M   'P 1'
#
loop_
_entity.id
_entity.type
_entity.pdbx_description
1 polymer ?
#
loop_
_entity_poly.entity_id
_entity_poly.type
_entity_poly.pdbx_seq_one_letter_code
_entity_poly.pdbx_strand_id
1 'polypeptide(L)'
;MNYQALIERITQAVDESAYFTPTSHVDPARRAVLEQARQEMARADFDPDQLRAWLQEQHAGGRLDRVHLLSALHVVACHPKVADWDEAARLVGEQELAALDLGGPELEANLAAVDRHRGVLAYLRRHHGVALDYFARALERQRSAENFTNVLCTLLRLGELVEARTLLRQARGSFPRALVTEIDRNVAQDPDLALLRSETP
;
A
#
# COMPACT_ATOMS: atom_id res chain seq x y z
N MET A 1 -16.54 12.98 9.46
CA MET A 1 -15.21 12.97 8.80
C MET A 1 -15.15 14.19 7.91
N ASN A 2 -14.17 15.08 8.09
CA ASN A 2 -14.03 16.27 7.25
C ASN A 2 -13.25 15.89 5.99
N TYR A 3 -13.97 15.52 4.93
CA TYR A 3 -13.36 15.11 3.66
C TYR A 3 -12.48 16.21 3.06
N GLN A 4 -12.86 17.47 3.21
CA GLN A 4 -12.08 18.59 2.70
C GLN A 4 -10.69 18.66 3.36
N ALA A 5 -10.62 18.46 4.67
CA ALA A 5 -9.34 18.42 5.39
C ALA A 5 -8.48 17.22 4.95
N LEU A 6 -9.08 16.09 4.59
CA LEU A 6 -8.35 14.94 4.03
C LEU A 6 -7.78 15.26 2.64
N ILE A 7 -8.59 15.86 1.77
CA ILE A 7 -8.13 16.28 0.43
C ILE A 7 -7.01 17.30 0.55
N GLU A 8 -7.15 18.31 1.40
CA GLU A 8 -6.10 19.31 1.65
C GLU A 8 -4.79 18.66 2.14
N ARG A 9 -4.90 17.68 3.05
CA ARG A 9 -3.73 16.93 3.54
C ARG A 9 -3.04 16.14 2.44
N ILE A 10 -3.82 15.49 1.56
CA ILE A 10 -3.30 14.77 0.39
C ILE A 10 -2.63 15.75 -0.58
N THR A 11 -3.28 16.88 -0.89
CA THR A 11 -2.75 17.91 -1.79
C THR A 11 -1.44 18.47 -1.24
N GLN A 12 -1.37 18.79 0.05
CA GLN A 12 -0.14 19.24 0.71
C GLN A 12 0.97 18.19 0.60
N ALA A 13 0.64 16.91 0.82
CA ALA A 13 1.60 15.81 0.67
C ALA A 13 2.10 15.67 -0.79
N VAL A 14 1.30 16.04 -1.79
CA VAL A 14 1.70 16.04 -3.20
C VAL A 14 2.59 17.25 -3.54
N ASP A 15 2.25 18.43 -3.02
CA ASP A 15 2.87 19.70 -3.41
C ASP A 15 4.24 19.96 -2.74
N GLU A 16 4.46 19.52 -1.50
CA GLU A 16 5.72 19.79 -0.81
C GLU A 16 6.86 18.95 -1.38
N SER A 17 7.92 19.50 -1.97
CA SER A 17 8.96 18.70 -2.68
C SER A 17 9.95 17.89 -1.81
N ALA A 18 9.67 17.62 -0.54
CA ALA A 18 10.69 17.11 0.39
C ALA A 18 10.23 15.95 1.28
N TYR A 19 10.24 14.72 0.73
CA TYR A 19 10.81 13.54 1.39
C TYR A 19 10.80 12.40 0.37
N PHE A 20 11.98 12.06 -0.16
CA PHE A 20 12.16 10.83 -0.91
C PHE A 20 12.86 9.87 0.05
N THR A 21 12.15 8.85 0.53
CA THR A 21 12.80 7.67 1.08
C THR A 21 13.10 6.78 -0.13
N PRO A 22 14.36 6.63 -0.56
CA PRO A 22 14.69 5.83 -1.73
C PRO A 22 14.10 4.43 -1.63
N THR A 23 13.51 3.90 -2.69
CA THR A 23 12.97 2.52 -2.72
C THR A 23 14.07 1.42 -2.72
N SER A 24 15.29 1.76 -2.28
CA SER A 24 16.44 0.85 -2.16
C SER A 24 16.45 -0.01 -0.89
N HIS A 25 15.46 0.11 -0.01
CA HIS A 25 15.59 -0.37 1.36
C HIS A 25 15.13 -1.81 1.65
N VAL A 26 14.44 -2.47 0.71
CA VAL A 26 14.15 -3.90 0.85
C VAL A 26 15.30 -4.69 0.29
N ASP A 27 16.02 -5.39 1.16
CA ASP A 27 17.04 -6.39 0.82
C ASP A 27 16.55 -7.23 -0.37
N PRO A 28 17.33 -7.37 -1.46
CA PRO A 28 16.96 -8.17 -2.62
C PRO A 28 16.47 -9.59 -2.26
N ALA A 29 17.02 -10.20 -1.21
CA ALA A 29 16.59 -11.52 -0.73
C ALA A 29 15.16 -11.48 -0.17
N ARG A 30 14.81 -10.45 0.60
CA ARG A 30 13.45 -10.25 1.13
C ARG A 30 12.46 -10.00 -0.01
N ARG A 31 12.86 -9.18 -0.99
CA ARG A 31 12.02 -8.87 -2.15
C ARG A 31 11.68 -10.12 -2.95
N ALA A 32 12.64 -11.02 -3.15
CA ALA A 32 12.42 -12.28 -3.84
C ALA A 32 11.37 -13.16 -3.13
N VAL A 33 11.43 -13.23 -1.79
CA VAL A 33 10.44 -13.96 -0.99
C VAL A 33 9.03 -13.40 -1.15
N LEU A 34 8.87 -12.08 -1.05
CA LEU A 34 7.56 -11.43 -1.19
C LEU A 34 6.99 -11.56 -2.61
N GLU A 35 7.84 -11.48 -3.63
CA GLU A 35 7.44 -11.69 -5.02
C GLU A 35 7.02 -13.14 -5.27
N GLN A 36 7.70 -14.11 -4.68
CA GLN A 36 7.27 -15.51 -4.74
C GLN A 36 5.91 -15.71 -4.06
N ALA A 37 5.69 -15.13 -2.87
CA ALA A 37 4.39 -15.19 -2.20
C ALA A 37 3.27 -14.61 -3.08
N ARG A 38 3.53 -13.51 -3.77
CA ARG A 38 2.59 -12.89 -4.74
C ARG A 38 2.27 -13.84 -5.89
N GLN A 39 3.27 -14.53 -6.43
CA GLN A 39 3.09 -15.50 -7.51
C GLN A 39 2.25 -16.69 -7.05
N GLU A 40 2.48 -17.22 -5.85
CA GLU A 40 1.68 -18.31 -5.27
C GLU A 40 0.21 -17.92 -5.08
N MET A 41 -0.07 -16.71 -4.57
CA MET A 41 -1.45 -16.21 -4.43
C MET A 41 -2.17 -16.04 -5.77
N ALA A 42 -1.43 -15.77 -6.86
CA ALA A 42 -2.02 -15.61 -8.19
C ALA A 42 -2.44 -16.95 -8.82
N ARG A 43 -2.07 -18.09 -8.24
CA ARG A 43 -2.38 -19.40 -8.78
C ARG A 43 -3.85 -19.78 -8.58
N ALA A 44 -4.40 -20.55 -9.52
CA ALA A 44 -5.77 -21.04 -9.43
C ALA A 44 -5.95 -21.98 -8.22
N ASP A 45 -4.94 -22.79 -7.92
CA ASP A 45 -4.86 -23.76 -6.82
C ASP A 45 -4.28 -23.18 -5.52
N PHE A 46 -4.24 -21.85 -5.38
CA PHE A 46 -3.72 -21.17 -4.19
C PHE A 46 -4.25 -21.79 -2.86
N ASP A 47 -3.33 -22.30 -2.06
CA ASP A 47 -3.54 -22.81 -0.70
C ASP A 47 -2.97 -21.80 0.33
N PRO A 48 -3.85 -21.13 1.11
CA PRO A 48 -3.41 -20.13 2.08
C PRO A 48 -2.63 -20.72 3.24
N ASP A 49 -2.91 -21.95 3.67
CA ASP A 49 -2.24 -22.57 4.82
C ASP A 49 -0.83 -23.01 4.44
N GLN A 50 -0.68 -23.56 3.24
CA GLN A 50 0.65 -23.86 2.68
C GLN A 50 1.51 -22.59 2.58
N LEU A 51 0.95 -21.49 2.08
CA LEU A 51 1.70 -20.24 1.95
C LEU A 51 2.04 -19.62 3.32
N ARG A 52 1.13 -19.68 4.30
CA ARG A 52 1.41 -19.23 5.68
C ARG A 52 2.57 -20.00 6.30
N ALA A 53 2.55 -21.33 6.18
CA ALA A 53 3.63 -22.19 6.69
C ALA A 53 4.97 -21.84 6.01
N TRP A 54 4.97 -21.71 4.68
CA TRP A 54 6.17 -21.33 3.94
C TRP A 54 6.73 -19.96 4.37
N LEU A 55 5.88 -18.95 4.57
CA LEU A 55 6.29 -17.62 5.04
C LEU A 55 6.93 -17.68 6.43
N GLN A 56 6.39 -18.51 7.33
CA GLN A 56 6.97 -18.74 8.66
C GLN A 56 8.36 -19.41 8.56
N GLU A 57 8.54 -20.37 7.64
CA GLU A 57 9.86 -20.96 7.36
C GLU A 57 10.86 -19.92 6.81
N GLN A 58 10.42 -19.01 5.95
CA GLN A 58 11.28 -17.92 5.44
C GLN A 58 11.74 -17.00 6.57
N HIS A 59 10.86 -16.69 7.52
CA HIS A 59 11.20 -15.91 8.70
C HIS A 59 12.16 -16.66 9.63
N ALA A 60 11.88 -17.93 9.93
CA ALA A 60 12.75 -18.77 10.75
C ALA A 60 14.16 -18.92 10.14
N GLY A 61 14.26 -18.93 8.81
CA GLY A 61 15.52 -18.91 8.07
C GLY A 61 16.19 -17.54 7.93
N GLY A 62 15.65 -16.48 8.56
CA GLY A 62 16.21 -15.12 8.53
C GLY A 62 16.02 -14.37 7.20
N ARG A 63 15.29 -14.94 6.25
CA ARG A 63 15.02 -14.31 4.93
C ARG A 63 13.90 -13.28 4.98
N LEU A 64 13.10 -13.29 6.05
CA LEU A 64 12.15 -12.23 6.40
C LEU A 64 12.40 -11.79 7.84
N ASP A 65 12.38 -10.48 8.09
CA ASP A 65 12.20 -10.00 9.45
C ASP A 65 10.72 -10.08 9.86
N ARG A 66 10.44 -9.80 11.14
CA ARG A 66 9.10 -9.91 11.70
C ARG A 66 8.10 -8.95 11.06
N VAL A 67 8.53 -7.73 10.70
CA VAL A 67 7.65 -6.73 10.06
C VAL A 67 7.18 -7.24 8.70
N HIS A 68 8.10 -7.77 7.89
CA HIS A 68 7.79 -8.28 6.56
C HIS A 68 6.99 -9.59 6.60
N LEU A 69 7.24 -10.46 7.59
CA LEU A 69 6.39 -11.63 7.82
C LEU A 69 4.95 -11.23 8.10
N LEU A 70 4.72 -10.33 9.06
CA LEU A 70 3.37 -9.90 9.45
C LEU A 70 2.65 -9.19 8.30
N SER A 71 3.39 -8.37 7.53
CA SER A 71 2.90 -7.76 6.30
C SER A 71 2.44 -8.81 5.27
N ALA A 72 3.24 -9.85 5.02
CA ALA A 72 2.89 -10.90 4.05
C ALA A 72 1.68 -11.73 4.52
N LEU A 73 1.64 -12.11 5.80
CA LEU A 73 0.51 -12.83 6.38
C LEU A 73 -0.77 -11.99 6.34
N HIS A 74 -0.68 -10.66 6.54
CA HIS A 74 -1.83 -9.77 6.41
C HIS A 74 -2.41 -9.82 4.99
N VAL A 75 -1.56 -9.79 3.96
CA VAL A 75 -2.00 -9.90 2.57
C VAL A 75 -2.69 -11.24 2.30
N VAL A 76 -2.16 -12.33 2.86
CA VAL A 76 -2.80 -13.66 2.78
C VAL A 76 -4.18 -13.65 3.45
N ALA A 77 -4.31 -13.08 4.65
CA ALA A 77 -5.58 -12.97 5.36
C ALA A 77 -6.61 -12.12 4.59
N CYS A 78 -6.16 -11.03 3.96
CA CYS A 78 -6.97 -10.15 3.13
C CYS A 78 -7.33 -10.73 1.74
N HIS A 79 -6.70 -11.84 1.32
CA HIS A 79 -6.92 -12.41 0.01
C HIS A 79 -8.42 -12.77 -0.18
N PRO A 80 -9.05 -12.53 -1.35
CA PRO A 80 -10.49 -12.74 -1.54
C PRO A 80 -11.00 -14.16 -1.25
N LYS A 81 -10.15 -15.17 -1.43
CA LYS A 81 -10.47 -16.58 -1.08
C LYS A 81 -10.41 -16.87 0.42
N VAL A 82 -9.73 -16.03 1.20
CA VAL A 82 -9.51 -16.20 2.63
C VAL A 82 -10.46 -15.30 3.41
N ALA A 83 -10.44 -14.00 3.12
CA ALA A 83 -11.34 -13.00 3.70
C ALA A 83 -11.40 -13.02 5.24
N ASP A 84 -10.26 -13.32 5.88
CA ASP A 84 -10.14 -13.39 7.34
C ASP A 84 -9.77 -12.00 7.89
N TRP A 85 -10.81 -11.18 8.07
CA TRP A 85 -10.64 -9.78 8.43
C TRP A 85 -10.18 -9.56 9.87
N ASP A 86 -10.51 -10.49 10.77
CA ASP A 86 -10.11 -10.42 12.17
C ASP A 86 -8.61 -10.74 12.29
N GLU A 87 -8.16 -11.77 11.59
CA GLU A 87 -6.74 -12.08 11.50
C GLU A 87 -5.95 -10.96 10.81
N ALA A 88 -6.48 -10.41 9.71
CA ALA A 88 -5.86 -9.28 9.03
C ALA A 88 -5.70 -8.05 9.96
N ALA A 89 -6.71 -7.77 10.79
CA ALA A 89 -6.69 -6.68 11.77
C ALA A 89 -5.67 -6.93 12.89
N ARG A 90 -5.60 -8.17 13.40
CA ARG A 90 -4.61 -8.57 14.40
C ARG A 90 -3.18 -8.43 13.85
N LEU A 91 -2.93 -8.96 12.66
CA LEU A 91 -1.61 -8.96 12.02
C LEU A 91 -1.09 -7.55 11.75
N VAL A 92 -1.94 -6.61 11.30
CA VAL A 92 -1.50 -5.22 11.07
C VAL A 92 -1.21 -4.48 12.38
N GLY A 93 -1.94 -4.80 13.46
CA GLY A 93 -1.63 -4.30 14.80
C GLY A 93 -0.28 -4.80 15.32
N GLU A 94 -0.01 -6.09 15.14
CA GLU A 94 1.29 -6.68 15.50
C GLU A 94 2.43 -6.16 14.63
N GLN A 95 2.18 -5.89 13.35
CA GLN A 95 3.16 -5.32 12.44
C GLN A 95 3.60 -3.93 12.91
N GLU A 96 2.67 -3.10 13.40
CA GLU A 96 2.99 -1.77 13.95
C GLU A 96 3.92 -1.89 15.15
N LEU A 97 3.60 -2.77 16.10
CA LEU A 97 4.45 -3.01 17.27
C LEU A 97 5.83 -3.51 16.84
N ALA A 98 5.90 -4.46 15.91
CA ALA A 98 7.17 -4.96 15.39
C ALA A 98 7.98 -3.87 14.67
N ALA A 99 7.34 -2.94 13.97
CA ALA A 99 8.01 -1.81 13.32
C ALA A 99 8.58 -0.83 14.35
N LEU A 100 7.82 -0.50 15.39
CA LEU A 100 8.26 0.36 16.48
C LEU A 100 9.41 -0.27 17.27
N ASP A 101 9.34 -1.57 17.54
CA ASP A 101 10.41 -2.32 18.22
C ASP A 101 11.70 -2.37 17.38
N LEU A 102 11.59 -2.55 16.06
CA LEU A 102 12.73 -2.58 15.15
C LEU A 102 13.37 -1.19 15.01
N GLY A 103 12.55 -0.15 14.93
CA GLY A 103 12.99 1.23 14.76
C GLY A 103 13.91 1.44 13.55
N GLY A 104 14.90 2.31 13.72
CA GLY A 104 15.95 2.54 12.73
C GLY A 104 15.50 3.37 11.52
N PRO A 105 16.33 3.42 10.46
CA PRO A 105 16.10 4.28 9.30
C PRO A 105 14.84 3.89 8.48
N GLU A 106 14.36 2.65 8.63
CA GLU A 106 13.20 2.13 7.89
C GLU A 106 11.86 2.32 8.63
N LEU A 107 11.88 2.92 9.82
CA LEU A 107 10.67 3.01 10.66
C LEU A 107 9.50 3.66 9.91
N GLU A 108 9.72 4.81 9.27
CA GLU A 108 8.66 5.51 8.54
C GLU A 108 8.12 4.70 7.35
N ALA A 109 8.98 3.98 6.64
CA ALA A 109 8.56 3.09 5.56
C ALA A 109 7.73 1.91 6.08
N ASN A 110 8.12 1.33 7.22
CA ASN A 110 7.36 0.26 7.87
C ASN A 110 6.00 0.75 8.38
N LEU A 111 5.95 1.94 8.99
CA LEU A 111 4.69 2.56 9.45
C LEU A 111 3.80 2.99 8.27
N ALA A 112 4.37 3.41 7.15
CA ALA A 112 3.62 3.64 5.91
C ALA A 112 2.97 2.34 5.41
N ALA A 113 3.68 1.21 5.46
CA ALA A 113 3.12 -0.10 5.10
C ALA A 113 1.99 -0.53 6.05
N VAL A 114 2.12 -0.26 7.35
CA VAL A 114 1.05 -0.51 8.34
C VAL A 114 -0.21 0.29 8.01
N ASP A 115 -0.06 1.60 7.77
CA ASP A 115 -1.21 2.44 7.43
C ASP A 115 -1.81 2.04 6.08
N ARG A 116 -0.99 1.66 5.10
CA ARG A 116 -1.50 1.08 3.84
C ARG A 116 -2.32 -0.18 4.08
N HIS A 117 -1.87 -1.11 4.92
CA HIS A 117 -2.60 -2.35 5.22
C HIS A 117 -3.91 -2.11 5.97
N ARG A 118 -3.94 -1.14 6.90
CA ARG A 118 -5.19 -0.66 7.51
C ARG A 118 -6.14 -0.07 6.46
N GLY A 119 -5.59 0.70 5.52
CA GLY A 119 -6.31 1.24 4.38
C GLY A 119 -6.92 0.15 3.51
N VAL A 120 -6.15 -0.89 3.15
CA VAL A 120 -6.61 -2.06 2.38
C VAL A 120 -7.74 -2.77 3.11
N LEU A 121 -7.59 -3.06 4.40
CA LEU A 121 -8.63 -3.70 5.21
C LEU A 121 -9.92 -2.87 5.21
N ALA A 122 -9.83 -1.56 5.42
CA ALA A 122 -10.98 -0.67 5.37
C ALA A 122 -11.61 -0.61 3.97
N TYR A 123 -10.79 -0.57 2.92
CA TYR A 123 -11.23 -0.53 1.52
C TYR A 123 -12.01 -1.78 1.12
N LEU A 124 -11.47 -2.97 1.44
CA LEU A 124 -12.12 -4.25 1.18
C LEU A 124 -13.44 -4.40 1.93
N ARG A 125 -13.54 -3.78 3.11
CA ARG A 125 -14.78 -3.68 3.91
C ARG A 125 -15.71 -2.53 3.49
N ARG A 126 -15.42 -1.85 2.38
CA ARG A 126 -16.20 -0.72 1.83
C ARG A 126 -16.29 0.51 2.74
N HIS A 127 -15.39 0.64 3.70
CA HIS A 127 -15.25 1.81 4.55
C HIS A 127 -14.33 2.84 3.88
N HIS A 128 -14.69 3.30 2.67
CA HIS A 128 -13.77 4.06 1.81
C HIS A 128 -13.28 5.39 2.39
N GLY A 129 -14.08 6.08 3.20
CA GLY A 129 -13.60 7.28 3.91
C GLY A 129 -12.48 6.98 4.92
N VAL A 130 -12.61 5.86 5.65
CA VAL A 130 -11.58 5.41 6.60
C VAL A 130 -10.34 4.92 5.84
N ALA A 131 -10.54 4.21 4.73
CA ALA A 131 -9.45 3.79 3.85
C ALA A 131 -8.66 5.00 3.32
N LEU A 132 -9.36 6.07 2.91
CA LEU A 132 -8.75 7.28 2.39
C LEU A 132 -7.85 7.95 3.44
N ASP A 133 -8.32 8.05 4.70
CA ASP A 133 -7.51 8.60 5.79
C ASP A 133 -6.22 7.79 6.01
N TYR A 134 -6.31 6.46 6.03
CA TYR A 134 -5.15 5.60 6.15
C TYR A 134 -4.20 5.70 4.95
N PHE A 135 -4.71 5.70 3.73
CA PHE A 135 -3.86 5.84 2.54
C PHE A 135 -3.20 7.22 2.44
N ALA A 136 -3.87 8.28 2.85
CA ALA A 136 -3.28 9.61 2.96
C ALA A 136 -2.13 9.64 3.97
N ARG A 137 -2.33 9.05 5.16
CA ARG A 137 -1.28 8.89 6.17
C ARG A 137 -0.09 8.04 5.69
N ALA A 138 -0.34 7.01 4.89
CA ALA A 138 0.71 6.20 4.28
C ALA A 138 1.49 7.00 3.23
N LEU A 139 0.81 7.80 2.41
CA LEU A 139 1.41 8.70 1.41
C LEU A 139 2.29 9.78 2.06
N GLU A 140 1.83 10.37 3.17
CA GLU A 140 2.59 11.36 3.95
C GLU A 140 3.92 10.79 4.47
N ARG A 141 3.90 9.57 5.00
CA ARG A 141 5.12 8.89 5.49
C ARG A 141 6.01 8.40 4.35
N GLN A 142 5.41 7.95 3.25
CA GLN A 142 6.14 7.39 2.13
C GLN A 142 5.42 7.68 0.82
N ARG A 143 6.05 8.52 0.00
CA ARG A 143 5.57 8.85 -1.34
C ARG A 143 6.00 7.79 -2.35
N SER A 144 5.18 6.76 -2.45
CA SER A 144 5.31 5.69 -3.44
C SER A 144 4.17 5.73 -4.45
N ALA A 145 4.38 5.13 -5.63
CA ALA A 145 3.33 5.02 -6.63
C ALA A 145 2.15 4.25 -6.06
N GLU A 146 2.41 3.19 -5.30
CA GLU A 146 1.41 2.37 -4.63
C GLU A 146 0.52 3.17 -3.66
N ASN A 147 1.12 3.94 -2.75
CA ASN A 147 0.35 4.75 -1.79
C ASN A 147 -0.49 5.81 -2.51
N PHE A 148 0.09 6.45 -3.52
CA PHE A 148 -0.62 7.45 -4.31
C PHE A 148 -1.79 6.84 -5.10
N THR A 149 -1.58 5.69 -5.75
CA THR A 149 -2.65 5.04 -6.52
C THR A 149 -3.74 4.47 -5.63
N ASN A 150 -3.44 4.04 -4.40
CA ASN A 150 -4.46 3.65 -3.42
C ASN A 150 -5.36 4.84 -3.02
N VAL A 151 -4.79 6.04 -2.89
CA VAL A 151 -5.58 7.28 -2.71
C VAL A 151 -6.49 7.51 -3.91
N LEU A 152 -5.96 7.43 -5.13
CA LEU A 152 -6.76 7.62 -6.35
C LEU A 152 -7.90 6.60 -6.47
N CYS A 153 -7.63 5.31 -6.28
CA CYS A 153 -8.65 4.26 -6.29
C CYS A 153 -9.76 4.57 -5.28
N THR A 154 -9.38 5.01 -4.08
CA THR A 154 -10.34 5.29 -3.01
C THR A 154 -11.20 6.51 -3.32
N LEU A 155 -10.63 7.58 -3.90
CA LEU A 155 -11.39 8.75 -4.36
C LEU A 155 -12.41 8.36 -5.44
N LEU A 156 -12.02 7.51 -6.39
CA LEU A 156 -12.94 7.01 -7.41
C LEU A 156 -14.08 6.18 -6.80
N ARG A 157 -13.81 5.35 -5.79
CA ARG A 157 -14.87 4.62 -5.05
C ARG A 157 -15.80 5.52 -4.26
N LEU A 158 -15.34 6.70 -3.86
CA LEU A 158 -16.14 7.72 -3.19
C LEU A 158 -16.93 8.62 -4.18
N GLY A 159 -16.65 8.53 -5.49
CA GLY A 159 -17.27 9.38 -6.51
C GLY A 159 -16.53 10.69 -6.79
N GLU A 160 -15.36 10.88 -6.18
CA GLU A 160 -14.55 12.12 -6.23
C GLU A 160 -13.62 12.13 -7.46
N LEU A 161 -14.21 12.00 -8.66
CA LEU A 161 -13.44 11.91 -9.92
C LEU A 161 -12.68 13.20 -10.22
N VAL A 162 -13.25 14.37 -9.91
CA VAL A 162 -12.64 15.67 -10.21
C VAL A 162 -11.37 15.87 -9.38
N GLU A 163 -11.43 15.48 -8.11
CA GLU A 163 -10.37 15.51 -7.12
C GLU A 163 -9.26 14.54 -7.54
N ALA A 164 -9.62 13.29 -7.90
CA ALA A 164 -8.67 12.29 -8.38
C ALA A 164 -7.90 12.77 -9.64
N ARG A 165 -8.59 13.38 -10.62
CA ARG A 165 -7.95 13.97 -11.80
C ARG A 165 -7.04 15.14 -11.47
N THR A 166 -7.45 15.97 -10.53
CA THR A 166 -6.66 17.13 -10.10
C THR A 166 -5.38 16.69 -9.41
N LEU A 167 -5.48 15.74 -8.47
CA LEU A 167 -4.32 15.16 -7.80
C LEU A 167 -3.36 14.48 -8.78
N LEU A 168 -3.86 13.71 -9.74
CA LEU A 168 -2.99 13.06 -10.74
C LEU A 168 -2.23 14.09 -11.58
N ARG A 169 -2.88 15.19 -12.00
CA ARG A 169 -2.21 16.27 -12.73
C ARG A 169 -1.18 17.01 -11.87
N GLN A 170 -1.50 17.28 -10.59
CA GLN A 170 -0.55 17.87 -9.65
C GLN A 170 0.67 16.98 -9.43
N ALA A 171 0.46 15.68 -9.19
CA ALA A 171 1.55 14.73 -9.02
C ALA A 171 2.50 14.70 -10.23
N ARG A 172 1.99 14.84 -11.46
CA ARG A 172 2.85 14.94 -12.66
C ARG A 172 3.73 16.19 -12.70
N GLY A 173 3.28 17.29 -12.09
CA GLY A 173 4.05 18.52 -11.97
C GLY A 173 5.03 18.53 -10.79
N SER A 174 4.70 17.83 -9.71
CA SER A 174 5.40 17.92 -8.43
C SER A 174 6.31 16.71 -8.14
N PHE A 175 5.97 15.51 -8.61
CA PHE A 175 6.73 14.29 -8.31
C PHE A 175 7.91 14.07 -9.25
N PRO A 176 8.96 13.36 -8.79
CA PRO A 176 10.05 12.93 -9.66
C PRO A 176 9.55 12.07 -10.84
N ARG A 177 10.16 12.24 -12.01
CA ARG A 177 9.76 11.54 -13.24
C ARG A 177 9.67 10.02 -13.12
N ALA A 178 10.57 9.40 -12.35
CA ALA A 178 10.56 7.96 -12.11
C ALA A 178 9.27 7.51 -11.39
N LEU A 179 8.85 8.26 -10.38
CA LEU A 179 7.61 8.02 -9.63
C LEU A 179 6.38 8.25 -10.51
N VAL A 180 6.37 9.32 -11.31
CA VAL A 180 5.30 9.59 -12.28
C VAL A 180 5.15 8.45 -13.29
N THR A 181 6.27 7.91 -13.79
CA THR A 181 6.27 6.79 -14.74
C THR A 181 5.64 5.53 -14.14
N GLU A 182 5.88 5.29 -12.85
CA GLU A 182 5.29 4.16 -12.13
C GLU A 182 3.79 4.39 -11.86
N ILE A 183 3.38 5.60 -11.49
CA ILE A 183 1.97 5.98 -11.34
C ILE A 183 1.22 5.79 -12.66
N ASP A 184 1.76 6.30 -13.78
CA ASP A 184 1.12 6.18 -15.10
C ASP A 184 1.00 4.71 -15.52
N ARG A 185 1.99 3.87 -15.22
CA ARG A 185 1.90 2.42 -15.43
C ARG A 185 0.77 1.80 -14.63
N ASN A 186 0.65 2.14 -13.35
CA ASN A 186 -0.41 1.64 -12.49
C ASN A 186 -1.79 2.09 -13.01
N VAL A 187 -1.96 3.35 -13.41
CA VAL A 187 -3.22 3.86 -13.99
C VAL A 187 -3.61 3.12 -15.27
N ALA A 188 -2.64 2.77 -16.12
CA ALA A 188 -2.90 2.01 -17.33
C ALA A 188 -3.35 0.57 -17.03
N GLN A 189 -2.74 -0.08 -16.02
CA GLN A 189 -2.92 -1.51 -15.74
C GLN A 189 -4.08 -1.81 -14.78
N ASP A 190 -4.30 -0.95 -13.78
CA ASP A 190 -5.32 -1.17 -12.75
C ASP A 190 -6.73 -0.90 -13.31
N PRO A 191 -7.67 -1.87 -13.23
CA PRO A 191 -9.06 -1.65 -13.59
C PRO A 191 -9.76 -0.58 -12.75
N ASP A 192 -9.41 -0.44 -11.47
CA ASP A 192 -10.04 0.52 -10.56
C ASP A 192 -9.68 1.97 -10.92
N LEU A 193 -8.59 2.18 -11.66
CA LEU A 193 -8.13 3.48 -12.15
C LEU A 193 -8.56 3.78 -13.60
N ALA A 194 -9.39 2.92 -14.22
CA ALA A 194 -9.71 3.04 -15.64
C ALA A 194 -10.29 4.41 -16.04
N LEU A 195 -11.02 5.07 -15.15
CA LEU A 195 -11.61 6.41 -15.38
C LEU A 195 -10.56 7.53 -15.50
N LEU A 196 -9.31 7.29 -15.06
CA LEU A 196 -8.20 8.22 -15.14
C LEU A 196 -7.31 8.00 -16.36
N ARG A 197 -7.56 6.95 -17.16
CA ARG A 197 -6.72 6.64 -18.34
C ARG A 197 -6.77 7.73 -19.42
N SER A 198 -7.85 8.51 -19.47
CA SER A 198 -7.93 9.70 -20.34
C SER A 198 -6.92 10.78 -19.97
N GLU A 199 -6.39 10.73 -18.74
CA GLU A 199 -5.39 11.68 -18.27
C GLU A 199 -3.97 11.19 -18.60
N THR A 200 -3.74 9.90 -18.84
CA THR A 200 -2.41 9.39 -19.24
C THR A 200 -2.05 9.85 -20.65
N PRO A 201 -0.82 10.37 -20.87
CA PRO A 201 -0.35 10.78 -22.18
C PRO A 201 -0.14 9.62 -23.16
#